data_AF-A0A5J4YMW6-F1
#
_entry.id   AF-A0A5J4YMW6-F1
#
_cell.length_a   1.000
_cell.length_b   1.000
_cell.length_c   1.000
_cell.angle_alpha   90.00
_cell.angle_beta   90.00
_cell.angle_gamma   90.00
#
_symmetry.space_group_name_H-M   'P 1'
#
loop_
_entity.id
_entity.type
_entity.pdbx_description
1 polymer ?
#
loop_
_entity_poly.entity_id
_entity_poly.type
_entity_poly.pdbx_seq_one_letter_code
_entity_poly.pdbx_strand_id
1 'polypeptide(L)'
;MARNKQAPRRPVDATAQPEAAPDHGKGREGGSEASSSSSSSSSSESSSDDRHGGGKSMWEADESEGFVQAQFEIFDAREHDVMSVRVLLKRAQKLLESTEGNRSGRNAASGVSMFADACADVLCNDRDALCSLIKSTDLEVVDATKTVSEAHADGANDDAIGLIGILQNGCEKHARLLSAFASLIGKAGNESFMSALGGRSEEELTKHMNVLLIERLVNLPVQLIPPLLECFVSELTGAVGERAAKAMRIAYICEAYSIVLPSLKKQKKKRKTSQPSTSEGTDRLQLHFMHQEDQALYERAISSQVCSGNGADQDGASMSPMTVALVLDVECIQSAINDVKLALG
;
A
#
# COMPACT_ATOMS: atom_id res chain seq x y z
N MET A 1 10.33 57.63 20.35
CA MET A 1 11.72 57.84 19.89
C MET A 1 12.42 56.49 20.04
N ALA A 2 13.03 55.82 19.07
CA ALA A 2 13.24 56.02 17.65
C ALA A 2 13.11 54.64 16.98
N ARG A 3 12.71 54.66 15.71
CA ARG A 3 12.50 53.49 14.84
C ARG A 3 13.85 52.97 14.38
N ASN A 4 14.04 51.65 14.34
CA ASN A 4 15.02 51.06 13.42
C ASN A 4 14.25 50.29 12.34
N LYS A 5 14.23 50.90 11.15
CA LYS A 5 13.68 50.36 9.91
C LYS A 5 14.87 49.86 9.10
N GLN A 6 14.90 48.60 8.73
CA GLN A 6 15.67 48.15 7.57
C GLN A 6 14.73 47.51 6.56
N ALA A 7 14.95 47.92 5.32
CA ALA A 7 14.05 47.89 4.18
C ALA A 7 14.28 46.63 3.30
N PRO A 8 13.46 46.41 2.26
CA PRO A 8 13.22 45.10 1.67
C PRO A 8 14.22 44.76 0.56
N ARG A 9 14.46 43.46 0.36
CA ARG A 9 15.13 42.94 -0.83
C ARG A 9 14.11 42.85 -1.97
N ARG A 10 14.46 43.45 -3.12
CA ARG A 10 13.70 43.47 -4.38
C ARG A 10 14.07 42.28 -5.28
N PRO A 11 13.24 41.99 -6.31
CA PRO A 11 13.23 40.73 -7.06
C PRO A 11 14.27 40.74 -8.20
N VAL A 12 14.61 39.55 -8.68
CA VAL A 12 15.41 39.36 -9.89
C VAL A 12 14.48 38.78 -10.96
N ASP A 13 14.10 39.62 -11.91
CA ASP A 13 13.55 39.24 -13.21
C ASP A 13 14.68 39.41 -14.22
N ALA A 14 14.95 38.39 -15.03
CA ALA A 14 15.70 38.54 -16.28
C ALA A 14 15.27 37.44 -17.27
N THR A 15 14.43 37.90 -18.19
CA THR A 15 13.95 37.34 -19.44
C THR A 15 15.08 36.91 -20.39
N ALA A 16 14.91 35.79 -21.10
CA ALA A 16 15.37 35.63 -22.50
C ALA A 16 14.71 34.40 -23.17
N GLN A 17 13.76 34.66 -24.07
CA GLN A 17 13.40 33.77 -25.18
C GLN A 17 14.45 33.90 -26.31
N PRO A 18 14.43 32.97 -27.28
CA PRO A 18 14.04 33.44 -28.61
C PRO A 18 13.04 32.53 -29.34
N GLU A 19 12.06 33.17 -29.99
CA GLU A 19 11.31 32.64 -31.13
C GLU A 19 12.18 32.61 -32.40
N ALA A 20 12.00 31.59 -33.25
CA ALA A 20 11.69 31.77 -34.68
C ALA A 20 11.45 30.41 -35.39
N ALA A 21 10.17 30.13 -35.68
CA ALA A 21 9.58 29.91 -37.02
C ALA A 21 10.06 28.74 -37.96
N PRO A 22 9.24 28.37 -38.97
CA PRO A 22 8.94 26.97 -39.32
C PRO A 22 9.49 26.55 -40.69
N ASP A 23 9.54 25.23 -40.96
CA ASP A 23 9.71 24.71 -42.32
C ASP A 23 8.81 23.51 -42.65
N HIS A 24 8.27 23.58 -43.87
CA HIS A 24 7.35 22.65 -44.51
C HIS A 24 8.13 21.51 -45.18
N GLY A 25 7.69 20.26 -44.98
CA GLY A 25 8.19 19.12 -45.75
C GLY A 25 7.13 18.07 -46.01
N LYS A 26 6.45 18.16 -47.17
CA LYS A 26 5.62 17.10 -47.76
C LYS A 26 6.50 16.11 -48.54
N GLY A 27 6.21 14.82 -48.43
CA GLY A 27 6.66 13.74 -49.33
C GLY A 27 6.23 12.41 -48.71
N ARG A 28 5.13 11.75 -49.09
CA ARG A 28 4.70 11.14 -50.37
C ARG A 28 5.41 9.81 -50.66
N GLU A 29 4.56 8.76 -50.71
CA GLU A 29 4.64 7.51 -51.49
C GLU A 29 5.61 6.37 -51.08
N GLY A 30 5.02 5.18 -50.91
CA GLY A 30 5.41 3.99 -51.70
C GLY A 30 5.74 2.71 -50.93
N GLY A 31 5.09 1.60 -51.33
CA GLY A 31 5.58 0.22 -51.22
C GLY A 31 4.99 -0.61 -50.07
N SER A 32 3.93 -1.42 -50.20
CA SER A 32 3.72 -2.70 -50.92
C SER A 32 4.57 -3.90 -50.47
N GLU A 33 3.90 -5.07 -50.50
CA GLU A 33 4.39 -6.47 -50.37
C GLU A 33 4.33 -7.05 -48.94
N ALA A 34 3.39 -7.95 -48.59
CA ALA A 34 3.04 -9.29 -49.10
C ALA A 34 3.84 -10.43 -48.44
N SER A 35 3.10 -11.50 -48.12
CA SER A 35 3.54 -12.89 -47.84
C SER A 35 4.40 -13.10 -46.57
N SER A 36 4.30 -14.20 -45.81
CA SER A 36 3.70 -15.52 -46.05
C SER A 36 3.64 -16.30 -44.74
N SER A 37 2.61 -17.13 -44.65
CA SER A 37 2.46 -18.34 -43.86
C SER A 37 3.73 -19.20 -43.67
N SER A 38 3.84 -19.86 -42.52
CA SER A 38 4.09 -21.31 -42.50
C SER A 38 3.72 -21.93 -41.15
N SER A 39 2.80 -22.87 -41.23
CA SER A 39 2.55 -23.94 -40.28
C SER A 39 3.62 -25.02 -40.41
N SER A 40 4.02 -25.66 -39.31
CA SER A 40 4.47 -27.05 -39.37
C SER A 40 4.21 -27.77 -38.05
N SER A 41 3.42 -28.83 -38.20
CA SER A 41 3.19 -29.93 -37.28
C SER A 41 4.32 -30.97 -37.41
N SER A 42 4.72 -31.61 -36.31
CA SER A 42 5.25 -32.96 -36.37
C SER A 42 5.03 -33.71 -35.06
N SER A 43 4.08 -34.62 -35.11
CA SER A 43 3.97 -35.81 -34.27
C SER A 43 5.16 -36.74 -34.51
N SER A 44 5.66 -37.38 -33.45
CA SER A 44 6.41 -38.61 -33.56
C SER A 44 6.13 -39.51 -32.37
N GLU A 45 5.44 -40.60 -32.68
CA GLU A 45 5.28 -41.80 -31.87
C GLU A 45 6.59 -42.59 -31.93
N SER A 46 7.03 -43.17 -30.82
CA SER A 46 7.85 -44.38 -30.87
C SER A 46 7.66 -45.21 -29.60
N SER A 47 7.18 -46.42 -29.84
CA SER A 47 7.15 -47.55 -28.93
C SER A 47 8.54 -48.19 -28.82
N SER A 48 8.89 -48.73 -27.65
CA SER A 48 9.50 -50.06 -27.55
C SER A 48 9.60 -50.52 -26.09
N ASP A 49 9.29 -51.80 -25.94
CA ASP A 49 9.53 -52.69 -24.80
C ASP A 49 10.95 -52.60 -24.22
N ASP A 50 11.09 -52.81 -22.91
CA ASP A 50 11.81 -53.98 -22.39
C ASP A 50 11.89 -54.04 -20.85
N ARG A 51 11.53 -55.23 -20.34
CA ARG A 51 12.17 -55.99 -19.23
C ARG A 51 11.90 -55.62 -17.76
N HIS A 52 11.12 -56.52 -17.17
CA HIS A 52 11.18 -56.94 -15.78
C HIS A 52 12.62 -57.29 -15.33
N GLY A 53 13.06 -56.66 -14.24
CA GLY A 53 14.29 -57.05 -13.56
C GLY A 53 14.39 -56.43 -12.16
N GLY A 54 14.16 -57.25 -11.14
CA GLY A 54 14.83 -57.14 -9.84
C GLY A 54 14.32 -56.06 -8.89
N GLY A 55 13.40 -56.46 -8.02
CA GLY A 55 13.10 -55.72 -6.80
C GLY A 55 14.34 -55.52 -5.95
N LYS A 56 14.64 -54.25 -5.66
CA LYS A 56 15.35 -53.80 -4.46
C LYS A 56 14.50 -52.71 -3.85
N SER A 57 14.17 -52.91 -2.58
CA SER A 57 13.39 -52.03 -1.71
C SER A 57 13.91 -50.59 -1.78
N MET A 58 13.15 -49.75 -2.48
CA MET A 58 13.39 -48.32 -2.68
C MET A 58 12.59 -47.52 -1.66
N TRP A 59 12.87 -47.75 -0.38
CA TRP A 59 12.32 -46.97 0.74
C TRP A 59 13.37 -46.88 1.86
N GLU A 60 14.63 -46.64 1.52
CA GLU A 60 15.51 -45.96 2.47
C GLU A 60 15.13 -44.47 2.37
N ALA A 61 14.09 -44.10 3.12
CA ALA A 61 13.78 -42.72 3.40
C ALA A 61 14.96 -42.19 4.22
N ASP A 62 15.85 -41.48 3.54
CA ASP A 62 16.87 -40.67 4.16
C ASP A 62 16.12 -39.52 4.86
N GLU A 63 15.60 -39.80 6.07
CA GLU A 63 14.97 -38.84 6.98
C GLU A 63 16.04 -37.94 7.58
N SER A 64 16.78 -37.22 6.73
CA SER A 64 17.51 -36.04 7.18
C SER A 64 16.46 -34.97 7.49
N GLU A 65 16.05 -34.92 8.76
CA GLU A 65 15.31 -33.78 9.33
C GLU A 65 16.17 -32.53 9.22
N GLY A 66 16.21 -31.92 8.04
CA GLY A 66 16.85 -30.65 7.82
C GLY A 66 16.02 -29.53 8.43
N PHE A 67 16.69 -28.55 9.04
CA PHE A 67 16.02 -27.35 9.52
C PHE A 67 15.78 -26.40 8.34
N VAL A 68 14.54 -25.97 8.17
CA VAL A 68 14.18 -24.91 7.24
C VAL A 68 14.36 -23.58 7.96
N GLN A 69 15.31 -22.77 7.49
CA GLN A 69 15.46 -21.39 7.94
C GLN A 69 14.93 -20.47 6.85
N ALA A 70 13.95 -19.62 7.20
CA ALA A 70 13.50 -18.54 6.32
C ALA A 70 14.15 -17.23 6.77
N GLN A 71 14.83 -16.54 5.85
CA GLN A 71 15.37 -15.21 6.10
C GLN A 71 14.58 -14.17 5.30
N PHE A 72 14.46 -12.97 5.86
CA PHE A 72 13.73 -11.87 5.24
C PHE A 72 14.63 -10.65 5.21
N GLU A 73 14.67 -9.99 4.06
CA GLU A 73 15.46 -8.79 3.85
C GLU A 73 14.60 -7.69 3.24
N ILE A 74 14.98 -6.44 3.51
CA ILE A 74 14.33 -5.24 2.97
C ILE A 74 15.16 -4.72 1.80
N PHE A 75 14.51 -4.49 0.67
CA PHE A 75 15.14 -4.01 -0.57
C PHE A 75 14.42 -2.79 -1.10
N ASP A 76 15.13 -1.88 -1.76
CA ASP A 76 14.50 -0.88 -2.62
C ASP A 76 13.80 -1.56 -3.79
N ALA A 77 12.63 -1.04 -4.17
CA ALA A 77 11.90 -1.53 -5.34
C ALA A 77 12.69 -1.34 -6.64
N ARG A 78 12.60 -2.32 -7.54
CA ARG A 78 13.30 -2.31 -8.84
C ARG A 78 12.34 -2.63 -9.98
N GLU A 79 12.77 -2.38 -11.22
CA GLU A 79 11.95 -2.60 -12.43
C GLU A 79 11.37 -4.03 -12.54
N HIS A 80 12.08 -5.05 -12.04
CA HIS A 80 11.60 -6.44 -12.06
C HIS A 80 10.55 -6.75 -10.99
N ASP A 81 10.35 -5.87 -10.00
CA ASP A 81 9.38 -6.03 -8.91
C ASP A 81 7.95 -5.57 -9.27
N VAL A 82 7.76 -4.97 -10.45
CA VAL A 82 6.48 -4.43 -10.90
C VAL A 82 5.33 -5.43 -10.76
N MET A 83 5.57 -6.73 -11.00
CA MET A 83 4.52 -7.74 -10.90
C MET A 83 4.13 -8.04 -9.44
N SER A 84 5.10 -8.24 -8.56
CA SER A 84 4.84 -8.55 -7.14
C SER A 84 4.21 -7.35 -6.42
N VAL A 85 4.71 -6.13 -6.67
CA VAL A 85 4.13 -4.88 -6.16
C VAL A 85 2.69 -4.70 -6.64
N ARG A 86 2.41 -4.94 -7.92
CA ARG A 86 1.04 -4.87 -8.47
C ARG A 86 0.12 -5.86 -7.77
N VAL A 87 0.57 -7.08 -7.50
CA VAL A 87 -0.22 -8.09 -6.78
C VAL A 87 -0.54 -7.65 -5.36
N LEU A 88 0.43 -7.10 -4.63
CA LEU A 88 0.21 -6.56 -3.28
C LEU A 88 -0.80 -5.40 -3.29
N LEU A 89 -0.67 -4.47 -4.24
CA LEU A 89 -1.53 -3.28 -4.36
C LEU A 89 -2.96 -3.58 -4.85
N LYS A 90 -3.25 -4.80 -5.34
CA LYS A 90 -4.63 -5.19 -5.68
C LYS A 90 -5.56 -5.12 -4.48
N ARG A 91 -5.06 -5.34 -3.25
CA ARG A 91 -5.86 -5.19 -2.03
C ARG A 91 -6.25 -3.73 -1.81
N ALA A 92 -5.27 -2.82 -1.81
CA ALA A 92 -5.52 -1.38 -1.76
C ALA A 92 -6.50 -0.93 -2.85
N GLN A 93 -6.31 -1.37 -4.10
CA GLN A 93 -7.23 -1.10 -5.20
C GLN A 93 -8.67 -1.54 -4.88
N LYS A 94 -8.84 -2.77 -4.39
CA LYS A 94 -10.17 -3.29 -4.01
C LYS A 94 -10.82 -2.46 -2.90
N LEU A 95 -10.04 -1.97 -1.93
CA LEU A 95 -10.54 -1.09 -0.87
C LEU A 95 -11.05 0.25 -1.44
N LEU A 96 -10.32 0.82 -2.40
CA LEU A 96 -10.73 2.04 -3.10
C LEU A 96 -12.02 1.81 -3.91
N GLU A 97 -12.09 0.71 -4.68
CA GLU A 97 -13.27 0.35 -5.49
C GLU A 97 -14.52 0.16 -4.62
N SER A 98 -14.37 -0.51 -3.47
CA SER A 98 -15.47 -0.72 -2.53
C SER A 98 -16.04 0.60 -1.99
N THR A 99 -15.18 1.61 -1.85
CA THR A 99 -15.53 2.93 -1.35
C THR A 99 -16.23 3.79 -2.43
N GLU A 100 -15.84 3.63 -3.71
CA GLU A 100 -16.50 4.32 -4.83
C GLU A 100 -17.92 3.79 -5.14
N GLY A 101 -18.10 2.47 -5.08
CA GLY A 101 -19.34 1.80 -5.46
C GLY A 101 -20.57 2.25 -4.64
N ASN A 102 -20.35 2.84 -3.46
CA ASN A 102 -21.41 3.25 -2.56
C ASN A 102 -22.07 4.60 -2.95
N ARG A 103 -21.52 5.35 -3.93
CA ARG A 103 -21.96 6.74 -4.21
C ARG A 103 -22.22 7.10 -5.68
N SER A 104 -21.82 6.28 -6.66
CA SER A 104 -21.95 6.65 -8.08
C SER A 104 -22.71 5.61 -8.91
N GLY A 105 -23.80 6.05 -9.55
CA GLY A 105 -24.45 5.30 -10.62
C GLY A 105 -23.48 5.12 -11.81
N ARG A 106 -23.02 3.89 -12.00
CA ARG A 106 -22.48 3.26 -13.24
C ARG A 106 -21.31 3.88 -14.02
N ASN A 107 -20.84 5.11 -13.79
CA ASN A 107 -19.85 5.74 -14.70
C ASN A 107 -18.50 6.19 -14.10
N ALA A 108 -18.16 5.85 -12.85
CA ALA A 108 -16.90 6.30 -12.21
C ALA A 108 -15.71 5.31 -12.31
N ALA A 109 -15.90 4.10 -12.83
CA ALA A 109 -14.96 2.96 -12.72
C ALA A 109 -13.61 3.08 -13.48
N SER A 110 -13.27 4.22 -14.07
CA SER A 110 -12.12 4.32 -14.98
C SER A 110 -10.78 4.60 -14.27
N GLY A 111 -10.77 5.24 -13.10
CA GLY A 111 -9.53 5.68 -12.46
C GLY A 111 -8.91 4.63 -11.54
N VAL A 112 -9.75 3.97 -10.75
CA VAL A 112 -9.30 3.03 -9.71
C VAL A 112 -8.92 1.66 -10.29
N SER A 113 -9.53 1.25 -11.41
CA SER A 113 -9.28 -0.06 -12.02
C SER A 113 -7.84 -0.27 -12.50
N MET A 114 -7.12 0.81 -12.77
CA MET A 114 -5.69 0.82 -13.15
C MET A 114 -4.78 1.23 -12.00
N PHE A 115 -5.30 1.38 -10.78
CA PHE A 115 -4.55 1.95 -9.66
C PHE A 115 -3.32 1.12 -9.30
N ALA A 116 -3.47 -0.19 -9.15
CA ALA A 116 -2.36 -1.07 -8.80
C ALA A 116 -1.28 -1.09 -9.90
N ASP A 117 -1.69 -1.11 -11.17
CA ASP A 117 -0.78 -1.07 -12.31
C ASP A 117 0.02 0.23 -12.36
N ALA A 118 -0.66 1.37 -12.22
CA ALA A 118 -0.03 2.68 -12.27
C ALA A 118 0.88 2.94 -11.06
N CYS A 119 0.49 2.50 -9.87
CA CYS A 119 1.35 2.60 -8.69
C CYS A 119 2.57 1.70 -8.81
N ALA A 120 2.42 0.46 -9.27
CA ALA A 120 3.54 -0.44 -9.43
C ALA A 120 4.55 0.10 -10.45
N ASP A 121 4.08 0.63 -11.57
CA ASP A 121 4.93 1.28 -12.57
C ASP A 121 5.71 2.45 -11.97
N VAL A 122 5.02 3.36 -11.26
CA VAL A 122 5.64 4.51 -10.61
C VAL A 122 6.66 4.09 -9.54
N LEU A 123 6.28 3.21 -8.61
CA LEU A 123 7.11 2.85 -7.47
C LEU A 123 8.36 2.04 -7.86
N CYS A 124 8.31 1.30 -8.98
CA CYS A 124 9.41 0.44 -9.41
C CYS A 124 10.29 1.09 -10.49
N ASN A 125 9.73 1.99 -11.31
CA ASN A 125 10.45 2.60 -12.44
C ASN A 125 10.87 4.05 -12.17
N ASP A 126 10.39 4.69 -11.12
CA ASP A 126 10.82 6.02 -10.72
C ASP A 126 11.95 5.95 -9.68
N ARG A 127 13.14 6.43 -10.04
CA ARG A 127 14.33 6.38 -9.16
C ARG A 127 14.20 7.23 -7.91
N ASP A 128 13.31 8.21 -7.94
CA ASP A 128 13.05 9.10 -6.82
C ASP A 128 11.86 8.62 -5.97
N ALA A 129 11.20 7.52 -6.36
CA ALA A 129 10.14 6.92 -5.55
C ALA A 129 10.75 6.25 -4.30
N LEU A 130 10.19 6.58 -3.15
CA LEU A 130 10.54 5.92 -1.90
C LEU A 130 9.62 4.70 -1.74
N CYS A 131 10.18 3.52 -1.98
CA CYS A 131 9.48 2.25 -1.91
C CYS A 131 10.44 1.14 -1.45
N SER A 132 10.17 0.58 -0.27
CA SER A 132 10.91 -0.55 0.28
C SER A 132 10.03 -1.81 0.27
N LEU A 133 10.63 -2.95 -0.07
CA LEU A 133 10.00 -4.24 -0.24
C LEU A 133 10.57 -5.23 0.76
N ILE A 134 9.75 -6.13 1.28
CA ILE A 134 10.21 -7.31 2.01
C ILE A 134 10.21 -8.49 1.06
N LYS A 135 11.34 -9.18 0.96
CA LYS A 135 11.48 -10.43 0.19
C LYS A 135 11.99 -11.55 1.09
N SER A 136 11.62 -12.77 0.74
CA SER A 136 12.29 -13.95 1.29
C SER A 136 13.69 -14.02 0.68
N THR A 137 14.67 -14.38 1.49
CA THR A 137 16.03 -14.68 1.03
C THR A 137 16.28 -16.12 1.46
N ASP A 138 16.28 -17.02 0.47
CA ASP A 138 16.60 -18.45 0.55
C ASP A 138 15.93 -19.29 1.66
N LEU A 139 15.10 -20.27 1.26
CA LEU A 139 14.80 -21.43 2.10
C LEU A 139 15.95 -22.44 1.98
N GLU A 140 17.00 -22.27 2.78
CA GLU A 140 18.05 -23.28 2.84
C GLU A 140 17.65 -24.40 3.80
N VAL A 141 17.74 -25.64 3.32
CA VAL A 141 17.74 -26.82 4.19
C VAL A 141 19.12 -26.91 4.81
N VAL A 142 19.25 -26.42 6.04
CA VAL A 142 20.51 -26.49 6.78
C VAL A 142 20.65 -27.91 7.30
N ASP A 143 21.52 -28.69 6.65
CA ASP A 143 21.99 -29.96 7.17
C ASP A 143 22.90 -29.68 8.39
N ALA A 144 22.64 -30.33 9.53
CA ALA A 144 23.26 -30.02 10.82
C ALA A 144 24.80 -30.16 10.86
N THR A 145 25.41 -30.60 9.76
CA THR A 145 26.85 -30.88 9.62
C THR A 145 27.60 -29.95 8.66
N LYS A 146 26.92 -29.06 7.91
CA LYS A 146 27.57 -28.10 7.00
C LYS A 146 27.67 -26.71 7.61
N THR A 147 28.89 -26.22 7.74
CA THR A 147 29.17 -24.80 8.03
C THR A 147 28.65 -23.95 6.87
N VAL A 148 27.64 -23.12 7.18
CA VAL A 148 27.08 -22.08 6.31
C VAL A 148 28.21 -21.19 5.81
N SER A 149 28.60 -21.36 4.56
CA SER A 149 29.60 -20.52 3.91
C SER A 149 29.22 -20.40 2.45
N GLU A 150 28.84 -19.17 2.08
CA GLU A 150 28.63 -18.67 0.72
C GLU A 150 27.30 -19.04 0.03
N ALA A 151 26.18 -18.59 0.62
CA ALA A 151 24.96 -18.29 -0.15
C ALA A 151 24.92 -16.77 -0.40
N HIS A 152 25.50 -16.36 -1.52
CA HIS A 152 25.50 -14.96 -1.96
C HIS A 152 24.32 -14.71 -2.91
N ALA A 153 23.38 -13.89 -2.44
CA ALA A 153 22.78 -12.76 -3.18
C ALA A 153 21.83 -13.02 -4.38
N ASP A 154 21.12 -14.15 -4.47
CA ASP A 154 20.06 -14.32 -5.50
C ASP A 154 18.63 -14.06 -4.98
N GLY A 155 18.43 -13.92 -3.66
CA GLY A 155 17.12 -13.58 -3.08
C GLY A 155 16.57 -12.19 -3.50
N ALA A 156 17.34 -11.39 -4.23
CA ALA A 156 16.86 -10.15 -4.84
C ALA A 156 15.85 -10.39 -5.99
N ASN A 157 15.79 -11.61 -6.51
CA ASN A 157 14.87 -12.02 -7.58
C ASN A 157 13.55 -12.64 -7.07
N ASP A 158 13.44 -12.87 -5.76
CA ASP A 158 12.21 -13.39 -5.17
C ASP A 158 11.07 -12.35 -5.20
N ASP A 159 9.84 -12.84 -5.21
CA ASP A 159 8.64 -12.01 -5.17
C ASP A 159 8.55 -11.25 -3.84
N ALA A 160 8.18 -9.97 -3.92
CA ALA A 160 7.89 -9.17 -2.74
C ALA A 160 6.65 -9.71 -2.01
N ILE A 161 6.79 -9.90 -0.70
CA ILE A 161 5.73 -10.36 0.20
C ILE A 161 5.22 -9.25 1.14
N GLY A 162 5.90 -8.11 1.14
CA GLY A 162 5.50 -6.89 1.83
C GLY A 162 6.05 -5.66 1.11
N LEU A 163 5.37 -4.54 1.27
CA LEU A 163 5.70 -3.26 0.65
C LEU A 163 5.33 -2.11 1.59
N ILE A 164 6.21 -1.12 1.63
CA ILE A 164 5.89 0.24 2.08
C ILE A 164 6.35 1.23 1.01
N GLY A 165 5.51 2.19 0.67
CA GLY A 165 5.88 3.24 -0.28
C GLY A 165 5.02 4.49 -0.14
N ILE A 166 5.45 5.58 -0.77
CA ILE A 166 4.73 6.86 -0.71
C ILE A 166 4.56 7.50 -2.09
N LEU A 167 3.32 7.89 -2.40
CA LEU A 167 3.02 8.78 -3.51
C LEU A 167 3.13 10.21 -3.03
N GLN A 168 4.17 10.90 -3.47
CA GLN A 168 4.48 12.27 -3.08
C GLN A 168 3.76 13.33 -3.94
N ASN A 169 3.31 14.40 -3.30
CA ASN A 169 2.84 15.60 -4.00
C ASN A 169 3.98 16.26 -4.78
N GLY A 170 3.65 16.95 -5.87
CA GLY A 170 4.64 17.63 -6.71
C GLY A 170 5.39 16.73 -7.71
N CYS A 171 5.27 15.41 -7.61
CA CYS A 171 5.72 14.49 -8.66
C CYS A 171 4.64 14.38 -9.75
N GLU A 172 4.97 14.77 -10.99
CA GLU A 172 4.04 14.74 -12.12
C GLU A 172 3.53 13.34 -12.42
N LYS A 173 4.38 12.32 -12.26
CA LYS A 173 4.01 10.91 -12.43
C LYS A 173 2.96 10.47 -11.40
N HIS A 174 2.98 11.06 -10.19
CA HIS A 174 2.06 10.74 -9.11
C HIS A 174 0.74 11.52 -9.20
N ALA A 175 0.71 12.65 -9.90
CA ALA A 175 -0.41 13.59 -9.89
C ALA A 175 -1.75 12.93 -10.26
N ARG A 176 -1.75 12.01 -11.23
CA ARG A 176 -2.96 11.26 -11.62
C ARG A 176 -3.46 10.33 -10.50
N LEU A 177 -2.56 9.64 -9.82
CA LEU A 177 -2.87 8.73 -8.72
C LEU A 177 -3.37 9.50 -7.50
N LEU A 178 -2.71 10.63 -7.19
CA LEU A 178 -3.12 11.52 -6.10
C LEU A 178 -4.49 12.13 -6.35
N SER A 179 -4.84 12.49 -7.59
CA SER A 179 -6.18 12.96 -7.93
C SER A 179 -7.23 11.87 -7.72
N ALA A 180 -6.96 10.62 -8.10
CA ALA A 180 -7.88 9.51 -7.82
C ALA A 180 -8.12 9.35 -6.31
N PHE A 181 -7.07 9.41 -5.49
CA PHE A 181 -7.18 9.38 -4.03
C PHE A 181 -7.94 10.58 -3.47
N ALA A 182 -7.63 11.79 -3.94
CA ALA A 182 -8.24 13.02 -3.48
C ALA A 182 -9.74 13.07 -3.83
N SER A 183 -10.14 12.57 -4.99
CA SER A 183 -11.55 12.40 -5.37
C SER A 183 -12.27 11.43 -4.44
N LEU A 184 -11.64 10.30 -4.09
CA LEU A 184 -12.22 9.32 -3.18
C LEU A 184 -12.38 9.89 -1.77
N ILE A 185 -11.30 10.45 -1.23
CA ILE A 185 -11.25 11.06 0.09
C ILE A 185 -12.17 12.28 0.13
N GLY A 186 -12.21 13.11 -0.90
CA GLY A 186 -13.07 14.29 -0.95
C GLY A 186 -14.56 13.95 -0.96
N LYS A 187 -14.94 12.82 -1.55
CA LYS A 187 -16.31 12.32 -1.49
C LYS A 187 -16.60 11.71 -0.13
N ALA A 188 -15.77 10.79 0.35
CA ALA A 188 -16.02 10.10 1.61
C ALA A 188 -15.87 11.01 2.83
N GLY A 189 -14.91 11.93 2.75
CA GLY A 189 -14.37 12.88 3.72
C GLY A 189 -15.37 13.70 4.49
N ASN A 190 -15.21 13.80 5.81
CA ASN A 190 -15.82 14.89 6.58
C ASN A 190 -14.91 16.13 6.58
N GLU A 191 -15.48 17.31 6.88
CA GLU A 191 -14.73 18.58 6.81
C GLU A 191 -13.50 18.59 7.73
N SER A 192 -13.58 17.99 8.92
CA SER A 192 -12.44 17.88 9.83
C SER A 192 -11.28 17.04 9.26
N PHE A 193 -11.60 15.93 8.61
CA PHE A 193 -10.62 15.02 7.99
C PHE A 193 -9.92 15.71 6.83
N MET A 194 -10.70 16.34 5.95
CA MET A 194 -10.19 17.13 4.82
C MET A 194 -9.29 18.26 5.31
N SER A 195 -9.74 19.02 6.31
CA SER A 195 -8.94 20.11 6.89
C SER A 195 -7.65 19.62 7.53
N ALA A 196 -7.60 18.41 8.08
CA ALA A 196 -6.38 17.82 8.64
C ALA A 196 -5.35 17.46 7.55
N LEU A 197 -5.80 17.07 6.35
CA LEU A 197 -4.94 16.88 5.18
C LEU A 197 -4.46 18.18 4.54
N GLY A 198 -4.95 19.34 5.01
CA GLY A 198 -4.54 20.64 4.50
C GLY A 198 -5.31 21.12 3.27
N GLY A 199 -6.46 20.52 2.94
CA GLY A 199 -7.29 20.94 1.81
C GLY A 199 -8.78 20.84 2.10
N ARG A 200 -9.59 21.72 1.50
CA ARG A 200 -11.07 21.71 1.57
C ARG A 200 -11.70 21.30 0.25
N SER A 201 -10.90 21.16 -0.80
CA SER A 201 -11.30 20.70 -2.12
C SER A 201 -10.33 19.63 -2.64
N GLU A 202 -10.75 18.88 -3.66
CA GLU A 202 -9.90 17.89 -4.33
C GLU A 202 -8.62 18.54 -4.89
N GLU A 203 -8.72 19.72 -5.48
CA GLU A 203 -7.58 20.45 -6.03
C GLU A 203 -6.58 20.88 -4.94
N GLU A 204 -7.07 21.29 -3.76
CA GLU A 204 -6.20 21.61 -2.63
C GLU A 204 -5.57 20.35 -2.03
N LEU A 205 -6.33 19.25 -1.94
CA LEU A 205 -5.79 17.98 -1.46
C LEU A 205 -4.64 17.50 -2.33
N THR A 206 -4.80 17.46 -3.65
CA THR A 206 -3.73 16.99 -4.55
C THR A 206 -2.43 17.79 -4.45
N LYS A 207 -2.49 19.05 -4.00
CA LYS A 207 -1.31 19.92 -3.78
C LYS A 207 -0.60 19.66 -2.46
N HIS A 208 -1.28 19.10 -1.46
CA HIS A 208 -0.76 19.01 -0.08
C HIS A 208 -0.69 17.58 0.46
N MET A 209 -1.41 16.65 -0.15
CA MET A 209 -1.53 15.27 0.29
C MET A 209 -0.44 14.39 -0.31
N ASN A 210 0.16 13.59 0.57
CA ASN A 210 0.97 12.45 0.18
C ASN A 210 0.20 11.18 0.56
N VAL A 211 0.37 10.09 -0.17
CA VAL A 211 -0.35 8.84 0.10
C VAL A 211 0.63 7.75 0.47
N LEU A 212 0.51 7.23 1.68
CA LEU A 212 1.24 6.07 2.15
C LEU A 212 0.54 4.78 1.68
N LEU A 213 1.34 3.85 1.19
CA LEU A 213 0.92 2.53 0.76
C LEU A 213 1.65 1.52 1.64
N ILE A 214 0.90 0.72 2.39
CA ILE A 214 1.44 -0.38 3.18
C ILE A 214 0.61 -1.61 2.83
N GLU A 215 1.24 -2.61 2.24
CA GLU A 215 0.59 -3.86 1.87
C GLU A 215 1.52 -5.03 2.14
N ARG A 216 0.95 -6.14 2.59
CA ARG A 216 1.70 -7.38 2.82
C ARG A 216 0.81 -8.59 2.80
N LEU A 217 1.43 -9.75 2.63
CA LEU A 217 0.76 -11.01 2.85
C LEU A 217 0.42 -11.19 4.35
N VAL A 218 -0.73 -11.81 4.61
CA VAL A 218 -1.25 -12.03 5.97
C VAL A 218 -0.36 -12.93 6.82
N ASN A 219 0.43 -13.80 6.18
CA ASN A 219 1.38 -14.72 6.81
C ASN A 219 2.75 -14.09 7.05
N LEU A 220 2.97 -12.82 6.67
CA LEU A 220 4.22 -12.14 6.96
C LEU A 220 4.39 -11.98 8.48
N PRO A 221 5.54 -12.37 9.06
CA PRO A 221 5.80 -12.20 10.49
C PRO A 221 5.73 -10.72 10.88
N VAL A 222 4.95 -10.44 11.93
CA VAL A 222 4.74 -9.06 12.42
C VAL A 222 6.02 -8.40 12.95
N GLN A 223 7.03 -9.20 13.29
CA GLN A 223 8.36 -8.74 13.72
C GLN A 223 9.10 -7.96 12.63
N LEU A 224 8.72 -8.13 11.35
CA LEU A 224 9.31 -7.40 10.23
C LEU A 224 8.70 -6.02 10.00
N ILE A 225 7.57 -5.71 10.66
CA ILE A 225 6.86 -4.44 10.45
C ILE A 225 7.59 -3.25 11.07
N PRO A 226 8.06 -3.32 12.34
CA PRO A 226 8.86 -2.23 12.89
C PRO A 226 10.09 -1.85 12.05
N PRO A 227 10.98 -2.78 11.64
CA PRO A 227 12.14 -2.41 10.81
C PRO A 227 11.72 -1.86 9.43
N LEU A 228 10.63 -2.34 8.84
CA LEU A 228 10.11 -1.79 7.58
C LEU A 228 9.67 -0.33 7.72
N LEU A 229 8.90 -0.01 8.75
CA LEU A 229 8.45 1.35 9.04
C LEU A 229 9.63 2.27 9.42
N GLU A 230 10.63 1.75 10.14
CA GLU A 230 11.86 2.50 10.47
C GLU A 230 12.68 2.83 9.23
N CYS A 231 12.83 1.87 8.31
CA CYS A 231 13.48 2.07 7.01
C CYS A 231 12.79 3.20 6.25
N PHE A 232 11.46 3.12 6.11
CA PHE A 232 10.65 4.15 5.45
C PHE A 232 10.81 5.54 6.08
N VAL A 233 10.73 5.65 7.41
CA VAL A 233 10.89 6.95 8.10
C VAL A 233 12.29 7.51 7.88
N SER A 234 13.31 6.66 7.91
CA SER A 234 14.70 7.05 7.65
C SER A 234 14.89 7.55 6.22
N GLU A 235 14.39 6.81 5.23
CA GLU A 235 14.44 7.18 3.81
C GLU A 235 13.69 8.49 3.54
N LEU A 236 12.45 8.63 4.03
CA LEU A 236 11.66 9.84 3.88
C LEU A 236 12.38 11.05 4.48
N THR A 237 12.89 10.89 5.70
CA THR A 237 13.66 11.93 6.39
C THR A 237 14.93 12.29 5.64
N GLY A 238 15.62 11.30 5.05
CA GLY A 238 16.81 11.51 4.22
C GLY A 238 16.51 12.24 2.92
N ALA A 239 15.39 11.92 2.27
CA ALA A 239 15.01 12.48 0.97
C ALA A 239 14.53 13.94 1.06
N VAL A 240 13.64 14.26 2.02
CA VAL A 240 13.06 15.61 2.12
C VAL A 240 13.66 16.47 3.25
N GLY A 241 14.44 15.86 4.14
CA GLY A 241 14.97 16.49 5.35
C GLY A 241 13.98 16.47 6.52
N GLU A 242 14.50 16.42 7.74
CA GLU A 242 13.72 16.24 8.97
C GLU A 242 12.58 17.24 9.16
N ARG A 243 12.83 18.53 8.91
CA ARG A 243 11.81 19.56 9.07
C ARG A 243 10.66 19.39 8.07
N ALA A 244 10.96 19.02 6.83
CA ALA A 244 9.96 18.84 5.80
C ALA A 244 9.17 17.54 6.04
N ALA A 245 9.85 16.46 6.43
CA ALA A 245 9.23 15.18 6.78
C ALA A 245 8.22 15.34 7.92
N LYS A 246 8.58 16.07 8.99
CA LYS A 246 7.66 16.37 10.12
C LYS A 246 6.46 17.25 9.75
N ALA A 247 6.60 18.10 8.73
CA ALA A 247 5.51 18.95 8.26
C ALA A 247 4.60 18.25 7.23
N MET A 248 5.01 17.09 6.73
CA MET A 248 4.29 16.35 5.69
C MET A 248 3.00 15.75 6.26
N ARG A 249 1.89 15.96 5.54
CA ARG A 249 0.62 15.27 5.80
C ARG A 249 0.50 14.07 4.88
N ILE A 250 0.26 12.91 5.49
CA ILE A 250 0.25 11.62 4.84
C ILE A 250 -1.13 11.01 5.02
N ALA A 251 -1.84 10.79 3.92
CA ALA A 251 -3.05 10.00 3.88
C ALA A 251 -2.68 8.51 3.84
N TYR A 252 -3.38 7.70 4.62
CA TYR A 252 -3.25 6.25 4.61
C TYR A 252 -4.65 5.62 4.63
N ILE A 253 -4.84 4.52 3.92
CA ILE A 253 -6.11 3.78 3.91
C ILE A 253 -5.82 2.34 4.29
N CYS A 254 -6.59 1.82 5.25
CA CYS A 254 -6.53 0.43 5.69
C CYS A 254 -7.92 -0.19 5.81
N GLU A 255 -7.95 -1.50 6.01
CA GLU A 255 -9.17 -2.27 6.24
C GLU A 255 -9.33 -2.59 7.72
N ALA A 256 -10.54 -2.40 8.23
CA ALA A 256 -10.93 -2.82 9.57
C ALA A 256 -12.26 -3.58 9.52
N TYR A 257 -12.60 -4.32 10.56
CA TYR A 257 -13.87 -5.00 10.72
C TYR A 257 -14.66 -4.35 11.84
N SER A 258 -15.89 -3.93 11.58
CA SER A 258 -16.79 -3.48 12.63
C SER A 258 -17.44 -4.68 13.30
N ILE A 259 -17.28 -4.79 14.62
CA ILE A 259 -17.95 -5.75 15.48
C ILE A 259 -19.08 -5.01 16.20
N VAL A 260 -20.32 -5.47 16.01
CA VAL A 260 -21.47 -4.96 16.75
C VAL A 260 -21.58 -5.74 18.05
N LEU A 261 -21.17 -5.12 19.16
CA LEU A 261 -21.31 -5.76 20.47
C LEU A 261 -22.77 -5.66 20.93
N PRO A 262 -23.43 -6.79 21.26
CA PRO A 262 -24.81 -6.76 21.71
C PRO A 262 -24.91 -5.95 22.99
N SER A 263 -25.73 -4.90 22.97
CA SER A 263 -26.07 -4.14 24.17
C SER A 263 -26.61 -5.10 25.24
N LEU A 264 -25.87 -5.31 26.33
CA LEU A 264 -26.36 -6.04 27.51
C LEU A 264 -27.60 -5.30 28.02
N LYS A 265 -28.80 -5.77 27.65
CA LYS A 265 -30.06 -5.24 28.12
C LYS A 265 -30.08 -5.39 29.65
N LYS A 266 -29.78 -4.31 30.37
CA LYS A 266 -29.89 -4.26 31.82
C LYS A 266 -31.30 -4.70 32.18
N GLN A 267 -31.44 -5.88 32.79
CA GLN A 267 -32.71 -6.35 33.32
C GLN A 267 -33.25 -5.26 34.26
N LYS A 268 -34.42 -4.72 33.93
CA LYS A 268 -35.09 -3.66 34.68
C LYS A 268 -35.37 -4.15 36.12
N LYS A 269 -34.51 -3.81 37.08
CA LYS A 269 -34.89 -3.79 38.49
C LYS A 269 -35.83 -2.61 38.69
N LYS A 270 -37.13 -2.88 38.90
CA LYS A 270 -38.15 -1.88 39.23
C LYS A 270 -37.72 -1.09 40.48
N ARG A 271 -37.20 0.13 40.32
CA ARG A 271 -37.25 1.18 41.35
C ARG A 271 -37.73 2.47 40.70
N LYS A 272 -38.90 2.92 41.14
CA LYS A 272 -39.42 4.27 40.91
C LYS A 272 -38.46 5.24 41.60
N THR A 273 -37.93 6.23 40.87
CA THR A 273 -38.04 7.68 41.13
C THR A 273 -37.23 8.41 40.06
N SER A 274 -37.82 9.48 39.55
CA SER A 274 -37.48 10.29 38.37
C SER A 274 -36.16 11.05 38.44
N GLN A 275 -35.30 10.85 37.42
CA GLN A 275 -34.41 11.85 36.85
C GLN A 275 -34.32 11.62 35.32
N PRO A 276 -34.10 12.66 34.50
CA PRO A 276 -34.02 12.52 33.05
C PRO A 276 -32.66 11.92 32.68
N SER A 277 -32.57 10.59 32.67
CA SER A 277 -31.46 9.91 32.01
C SER A 277 -31.74 9.92 30.51
N THR A 278 -30.88 10.59 29.75
CA THR A 278 -30.70 10.37 28.32
C THR A 278 -30.66 8.87 28.02
N SER A 279 -31.75 8.35 27.45
CA SER A 279 -31.75 7.17 26.61
C SER A 279 -30.74 7.41 25.47
N GLU A 280 -29.99 6.46 24.94
CA GLU A 280 -30.42 5.17 24.38
C GLU A 280 -29.23 4.21 24.37
N GLY A 281 -29.50 2.91 24.46
CA GLY A 281 -28.50 1.87 24.25
C GLY A 281 -28.10 1.81 22.78
N THR A 282 -27.17 2.66 22.39
CA THR A 282 -26.50 2.58 21.08
C THR A 282 -25.53 1.41 21.15
N ASP A 283 -25.72 0.42 20.29
CA ASP A 283 -24.75 -0.67 20.14
C ASP A 283 -23.37 -0.04 19.88
N ARG A 284 -22.37 -0.44 20.68
CA ARG A 284 -21.02 0.09 20.55
C ARG A 284 -20.36 -0.60 19.36
N LEU A 285 -20.13 0.17 18.30
CA LEU A 285 -19.31 -0.26 17.18
C LEU A 285 -17.85 -0.32 17.63
N GLN A 286 -17.27 -1.51 17.62
CA GLN A 286 -15.85 -1.73 17.87
C GLN A 286 -15.15 -2.04 16.55
N LEU A 287 -14.05 -1.35 16.25
CA LEU A 287 -13.21 -1.67 15.10
C LEU A 287 -12.19 -2.74 15.50
N HIS A 288 -11.97 -3.70 14.62
CA HIS A 288 -10.96 -4.74 14.73
C HIS A 288 -10.08 -4.71 13.48
N PHE A 289 -8.77 -4.51 13.65
CA PHE A 289 -7.82 -4.43 12.55
C PHE A 289 -7.14 -5.78 12.35
N MET A 290 -6.94 -6.18 11.09
CA MET A 290 -6.21 -7.42 10.78
C MET A 290 -4.72 -7.28 11.06
N HIS A 291 -4.17 -6.11 10.76
CA HIS A 291 -2.76 -5.84 10.95
C HIS A 291 -2.56 -4.96 12.17
N GLN A 292 -1.57 -5.31 13.00
CA GLN A 292 -1.31 -4.60 14.26
C GLN A 292 -0.81 -3.18 14.01
N GLU A 293 -0.06 -2.98 12.93
CA GLU A 293 0.37 -1.67 12.47
C GLU A 293 -0.79 -0.75 12.08
N ASP A 294 -1.85 -1.28 11.47
CA ASP A 294 -3.03 -0.49 11.10
C ASP A 294 -3.73 0.03 12.37
N GLN A 295 -3.82 -0.81 13.40
CA GLN A 295 -4.35 -0.41 14.70
C GLN A 295 -3.46 0.65 15.37
N ALA A 296 -2.15 0.42 15.43
CA ALA A 296 -1.21 1.36 16.02
C ALA A 296 -1.23 2.72 15.31
N LEU A 297 -1.27 2.72 13.97
CA LEU A 297 -1.42 3.94 13.16
C LEU A 297 -2.77 4.62 13.41
N TYR A 298 -3.86 3.86 13.53
CA TYR A 298 -5.19 4.40 13.84
C TYR A 298 -5.23 5.11 15.19
N GLU A 299 -4.63 4.51 16.23
CA GLU A 299 -4.60 5.07 17.58
C GLU A 299 -3.73 6.34 17.69
N ARG A 300 -2.76 6.50 16.78
CA ARG A 300 -1.85 7.66 16.73
C ARG A 300 -2.22 8.70 15.67
N ALA A 301 -3.21 8.42 14.83
CA ALA A 301 -3.57 9.31 13.73
C ALA A 301 -4.02 10.70 14.22
N ILE A 302 -3.65 11.74 13.49
CA ILE A 302 -4.10 13.12 13.73
C ILE A 302 -5.62 13.20 13.56
N SER A 303 -6.12 12.52 12.54
CA SER A 303 -7.54 12.41 12.22
C SER A 303 -7.78 11.07 11.56
N SER A 304 -8.94 10.49 11.83
CA SER A 304 -9.36 9.24 11.20
C SER A 304 -10.81 9.35 10.74
N GLN A 305 -11.14 8.56 9.73
CA GLN A 305 -12.47 8.47 9.19
C GLN A 305 -12.80 7.04 8.80
N VAL A 306 -13.95 6.57 9.26
CA VAL A 306 -14.51 5.28 8.87
C VAL A 306 -15.44 5.48 7.68
N CYS A 307 -15.15 4.81 6.58
CA CYS A 307 -15.93 4.76 5.36
C CYS A 307 -16.73 3.45 5.36
N SER A 308 -18.06 3.53 5.32
CA SER A 308 -18.91 2.33 5.34
C SER A 308 -18.64 1.44 4.12
N GLY A 309 -18.27 0.18 4.37
CA GLY A 309 -18.15 -0.84 3.34
C GLY A 309 -19.52 -1.33 2.85
N ASN A 310 -19.57 -1.89 1.62
CA ASN A 310 -20.78 -2.39 0.96
C ASN A 310 -21.43 -3.63 1.62
N GLY A 311 -21.13 -3.93 2.89
CA GLY A 311 -21.52 -5.16 3.59
C GLY A 311 -22.75 -5.06 4.47
N ALA A 312 -23.46 -3.92 4.50
CA ALA A 312 -24.66 -3.80 5.31
C ALA A 312 -25.81 -4.64 4.71
N ASP A 313 -26.36 -5.51 5.55
CA ASP A 313 -27.72 -6.07 5.50
C ASP A 313 -27.95 -7.49 4.97
N GLN A 314 -26.92 -8.32 4.74
CA GLN A 314 -27.17 -9.74 4.46
C GLN A 314 -26.55 -10.65 5.52
N ASP A 315 -27.42 -11.35 6.25
CA ASP A 315 -27.15 -12.59 7.00
C ASP A 315 -26.47 -12.54 8.37
N GLY A 316 -26.76 -11.54 9.21
CA GLY A 316 -26.48 -11.65 10.65
C GLY A 316 -25.01 -11.90 11.01
N ALA A 317 -24.08 -11.59 10.10
CA ALA A 317 -22.66 -11.71 10.32
C ALA A 317 -22.25 -10.73 11.43
N SER A 318 -21.54 -11.24 12.44
CA SER A 318 -21.10 -10.44 13.58
C SER A 318 -20.03 -9.39 13.23
N MET A 319 -19.46 -9.45 12.03
CA MET A 319 -18.39 -8.57 11.54
C MET A 319 -18.65 -8.11 10.11
N SER A 320 -18.44 -6.82 9.85
CA SER A 320 -18.54 -6.24 8.50
C SER A 320 -17.24 -5.50 8.16
N PRO A 321 -16.69 -5.69 6.94
CA PRO A 321 -15.49 -4.97 6.53
C PRO A 321 -15.80 -3.47 6.34
N MET A 322 -14.85 -2.65 6.75
CA MET A 322 -14.88 -1.19 6.73
C MET A 322 -13.56 -0.68 6.19
N THR A 323 -13.63 0.38 5.40
CA THR A 323 -12.43 1.11 4.96
C THR A 323 -12.17 2.23 5.96
N VAL A 324 -10.95 2.37 6.45
CA VAL A 324 -10.56 3.42 7.38
C VAL A 324 -9.50 4.30 6.70
N ALA A 325 -9.76 5.60 6.62
CA ALA A 325 -8.81 6.58 6.13
C ALA A 325 -8.18 7.32 7.32
N LEU A 326 -6.86 7.47 7.32
CA LEU A 326 -6.08 8.12 8.37
C LEU A 326 -5.32 9.33 7.81
N VAL A 327 -5.13 10.33 8.66
CA VAL A 327 -4.19 11.43 8.47
C VAL A 327 -3.05 11.25 9.45
N LEU A 328 -1.84 11.10 8.92
CA LEU A 328 -0.62 10.83 9.65
C LEU A 328 0.40 11.93 9.40
N ASP A 329 1.33 12.06 10.34
CA ASP A 329 2.65 12.65 10.12
C ASP A 329 3.72 11.64 10.54
N VAL A 330 4.99 12.02 10.39
CA VAL A 330 6.12 11.14 10.73
C VAL A 330 6.16 10.80 12.22
N GLU A 331 5.69 11.68 13.11
CA GLU A 331 5.68 11.43 14.55
C GLU A 331 4.60 10.40 14.93
N CYS A 332 3.46 10.40 14.23
CA CYS A 332 2.46 9.32 14.33
C CYS A 332 3.07 7.96 13.98
N ILE A 333 3.81 7.88 12.87
CA ILE A 333 4.42 6.62 12.40
C ILE A 333 5.49 6.13 13.38
N GLN A 334 6.36 7.03 13.86
CA GLN A 334 7.37 6.72 14.89
C GLN A 334 6.73 6.22 16.20
N SER A 335 5.62 6.81 16.62
CA SER A 335 4.89 6.36 17.81
C SER A 335 4.30 4.97 17.60
N ALA A 336 3.69 4.72 16.44
CA ALA A 336 3.12 3.42 16.08
C ALA A 336 4.20 2.32 16.03
N ILE A 337 5.41 2.61 15.52
CA ILE A 337 6.55 1.68 15.56
C ILE A 337 6.81 1.21 17.00
N ASN A 338 6.84 2.13 17.96
CA ASN A 338 7.10 1.79 19.36
C ASN A 338 5.96 0.95 19.95
N ASP A 339 4.71 1.26 19.63
CA ASP A 339 3.56 0.47 20.10
C ASP A 339 3.60 -0.96 19.55
N VAL A 340 3.92 -1.14 18.26
CA VAL A 340 4.08 -2.48 17.68
C VAL A 340 5.26 -3.21 18.32
N LYS A 341 6.41 -2.55 18.55
CA LYS A 341 7.54 -3.15 19.27
C LYS A 341 7.17 -3.61 20.68
N LEU A 342 6.40 -2.79 21.41
CA LEU A 342 5.92 -3.11 22.76
C LEU A 342 4.94 -4.28 22.76
N ALA A 343 4.12 -4.44 21.72
CA ALA A 343 3.21 -5.58 21.60
C ALA A 343 3.92 -6.91 21.28
N LEU A 344 5.16 -6.87 20.80
CA LEU A 344 5.97 -8.04 20.46
C LEU A 344 6.86 -8.54 21.60
N GLY A 345 7.12 -7.70 22.62
CA GLY A 345 7.97 -8.02 23.77
C GLY A 345 7.20 -8.53 24.97
#